data_AF-A0A1G5IAD7-F1
#
_entry.id   AF-A0A1G5IAD7-F1
#
_cell.length_a   1.000
_cell.length_b   1.000
_cell.length_c   1.000
_cell.angle_alpha   90.00
_cell.angle_beta   90.00
_cell.angle_gamma   90.00
#
_symmetry.space_group_name_H-M   'P 1'
#
loop_
_entity.id
_entity.type
_entity.pdbx_description
1 polymer ?
#
loop_
_entity_poly.entity_id
_entity_poly.type
_entity_poly.pdbx_seq_one_letter_code
_entity_poly.pdbx_strand_id
1 'polypeptide(L)'
;MTGTVPNRSVLTPAPQDTRHPDTEQPGTAHPDITPWSTDPYADALRNGHGPLFLRRTDGWLLPLDVERWCGGADAADLSALRRCEGPVLDIGCGPGRLVAELAARGHRALGIDVSETAVAHTLRTGGSALRRSVFDPLPGEGRWGTVLLIDGNIGIGGDPRGLLLRTAELLAPGGLLIAETVSPDIDERVRVRLYDGRRPPGGPDRTGAGDGHFPWARIGTPALLRYAQPDGWHPVDQWVADGRPFVALRRDRRVRTVSQSADTANSTAVISSQFPRKTSGDSPLAGS
;
A
#
# COMPACT_ATOMS: atom_id res chain seq x y z
N MET A 1 -21.48 56.14 -47.82
CA MET A 1 -22.46 55.14 -47.38
C MET A 1 -22.43 55.16 -45.85
N THR A 2 -23.02 56.14 -45.14
CA THR A 2 -24.48 56.29 -44.91
C THR A 2 -25.07 54.91 -44.67
N GLY A 3 -25.24 54.41 -43.44
CA GLY A 3 -26.02 54.95 -42.33
C GLY A 3 -27.44 54.42 -42.47
N THR A 4 -27.93 53.58 -41.56
CA THR A 4 -29.37 53.36 -41.25
C THR A 4 -29.52 52.49 -39.99
N VAL A 5 -30.15 53.06 -38.97
CA VAL A 5 -30.85 52.36 -37.87
C VAL A 5 -32.27 52.07 -38.35
N PRO A 6 -32.87 50.93 -37.96
CA PRO A 6 -34.20 51.00 -37.32
C PRO A 6 -34.34 49.90 -36.25
N ASN A 7 -35.35 49.82 -35.41
CA ASN A 7 -36.28 50.75 -34.78
C ASN A 7 -36.93 49.90 -33.66
N ARG A 8 -37.23 50.52 -32.52
CA ARG A 8 -38.01 49.92 -31.44
C ARG A 8 -39.44 49.66 -31.92
N SER A 9 -39.98 48.49 -31.61
CA SER A 9 -41.42 48.26 -31.53
C SER A 9 -41.75 47.66 -30.17
N VAL A 10 -42.55 48.38 -29.40
CA VAL A 10 -43.17 47.97 -28.14
C VAL A 10 -44.59 47.50 -28.47
N LEU A 11 -45.00 46.32 -28.00
CA LEU A 11 -46.41 45.94 -27.85
C LEU A 11 -46.57 44.91 -26.69
N THR A 12 -47.16 45.44 -25.63
CA THR A 12 -48.04 44.99 -24.51
C THR A 12 -48.39 43.48 -24.34
N PRO A 13 -48.65 43.00 -23.10
CA PRO A 13 -48.52 41.60 -22.68
C PRO A 13 -49.85 40.82 -22.55
N ALA A 14 -49.76 39.48 -22.47
CA ALA A 14 -50.80 38.58 -21.99
C ALA A 14 -50.21 37.18 -21.67
N PRO A 15 -50.89 36.30 -20.92
CA PRO A 15 -51.40 36.45 -19.56
C PRO A 15 -50.66 35.52 -18.58
N GLN A 16 -50.87 35.77 -17.28
CA GLN A 16 -50.32 35.02 -16.16
C GLN A 16 -50.89 33.59 -16.13
N ASP A 17 -50.01 32.59 -16.17
CA ASP A 17 -50.34 31.21 -15.82
C ASP A 17 -50.00 30.99 -14.34
N THR A 18 -51.03 31.03 -13.50
CA THR A 18 -50.95 30.72 -12.07
C THR A 18 -50.76 29.22 -11.90
N ARG A 19 -49.52 28.81 -11.60
CA ARG A 19 -49.27 27.50 -10.99
C ARG A 19 -48.84 27.68 -9.54
N HIS A 20 -49.57 26.98 -8.68
CA HIS A 20 -49.36 26.89 -7.24
C HIS A 20 -47.92 26.48 -6.89
N PRO A 21 -47.40 26.90 -5.72
CA PRO A 21 -46.09 26.47 -5.27
C PRO A 21 -46.18 24.99 -4.86
N ASP A 22 -45.55 24.12 -5.65
CA ASP A 22 -45.16 22.81 -5.15
C ASP A 22 -44.11 23.04 -4.07
N THR A 23 -44.43 22.53 -2.89
CA THR A 23 -43.61 22.51 -1.69
C THR A 23 -42.30 21.81 -2.02
N GLU A 24 -41.23 22.57 -2.29
CA GLU A 24 -39.87 22.03 -2.35
C GLU A 24 -39.56 21.40 -0.99
N GLN A 25 -39.43 20.07 -0.99
CA GLN A 25 -38.78 19.35 0.08
C GLN A 25 -37.38 19.96 0.29
N PRO A 26 -36.93 20.20 1.52
CA PRO A 26 -35.58 20.69 1.75
C PRO A 26 -34.61 19.65 1.20
N GLY A 27 -34.02 19.98 0.05
CA GLY A 27 -32.91 19.25 -0.52
C GLY A 27 -31.87 19.07 0.58
N THR A 28 -31.48 17.82 0.80
CA THR A 28 -30.39 17.45 1.70
C THR A 28 -29.23 18.40 1.45
N ALA A 29 -28.93 19.23 2.45
CA ALA A 29 -27.83 20.15 2.43
C ALA A 29 -26.57 19.40 1.97
N HIS A 30 -26.03 19.79 0.82
CA HIS A 30 -24.64 19.48 0.51
C HIS A 30 -23.82 20.00 1.70
N PRO A 31 -23.08 19.15 2.41
CA PRO A 31 -22.21 19.64 3.45
C PRO A 31 -21.23 20.60 2.81
N ASP A 32 -21.17 21.78 3.41
CA ASP A 32 -20.41 22.95 3.00
C ASP A 32 -19.06 22.58 2.40
N ILE A 33 -18.78 23.15 1.22
CA ILE A 33 -17.43 23.25 0.69
C ILE A 33 -16.68 24.17 1.65
N THR A 34 -15.97 23.60 2.63
CA THR A 34 -15.03 24.33 3.48
C THR A 34 -13.74 24.57 2.67
N PRO A 35 -13.44 25.80 2.23
CA PRO A 35 -12.34 26.03 1.30
C PRO A 35 -11.06 26.41 2.06
N TRP A 36 -10.54 25.53 2.93
CA TRP A 36 -9.20 25.64 3.52
C TRP A 36 -8.67 24.21 3.71
N SER A 37 -7.82 23.73 2.80
CA SER A 37 -7.23 22.39 2.86
C SER A 37 -6.37 22.25 4.11
N THR A 38 -6.92 21.73 5.19
CA THR A 38 -6.14 21.46 6.42
C THR A 38 -5.67 20.02 6.40
N ASP A 39 -4.87 19.68 5.38
CA ASP A 39 -4.05 18.48 5.38
C ASP A 39 -2.59 18.92 5.58
N PRO A 40 -2.05 18.80 6.81
CA PRO A 40 -0.67 19.16 7.13
C PRO A 40 0.36 18.59 6.15
N TYR A 41 0.13 17.38 5.63
CA TYR A 41 1.03 16.76 4.69
C TYR A 41 0.95 17.42 3.31
N ALA A 42 -0.25 17.65 2.79
CA ALA A 42 -0.43 18.36 1.53
C ALA A 42 0.18 19.78 1.57
N ASP A 43 0.02 20.51 2.67
CA ASP A 43 0.60 21.83 2.84
C ASP A 43 2.12 21.79 2.87
N ALA A 44 2.72 20.86 3.62
CA ALA A 44 4.17 20.67 3.65
C ALA A 44 4.74 20.34 2.27
N LEU A 45 4.08 19.46 1.50
CA LEU A 45 4.49 19.12 0.14
C LEU A 45 4.39 20.31 -0.83
N ARG A 46 3.37 21.16 -0.70
CA ARG A 46 3.25 22.38 -1.54
C ARG A 46 4.35 23.39 -1.23
N ASN A 47 4.72 23.48 0.04
CA ASN A 47 5.77 24.38 0.50
C ASN A 47 7.18 23.82 0.22
N GLY A 48 7.30 22.51 0.01
CA GLY A 48 8.56 21.81 -0.20
C GLY A 48 9.43 21.71 1.06
N HIS A 49 8.87 22.01 2.24
CA HIS A 49 9.58 21.99 3.51
C HIS A 49 8.61 21.78 4.68
N GLY A 50 9.17 21.31 5.80
CA GLY A 50 8.44 21.15 7.06
C GLY A 50 8.17 22.47 7.81
N PRO A 51 7.86 22.42 9.11
CA PRO A 51 7.88 21.21 9.94
C PRO A 51 6.67 20.31 9.70
N LEU A 52 6.90 18.99 9.69
CA LEU A 52 5.86 17.99 9.68
C LEU A 52 6.27 16.83 10.60
N PHE A 53 5.31 16.31 11.37
CA PHE A 53 5.54 15.24 12.32
C PHE A 53 4.43 14.20 12.28
N LEU A 54 4.77 12.96 12.65
CA LEU A 54 3.79 12.05 13.25
C LEU A 54 3.72 12.34 14.75
N ARG A 55 2.52 12.63 15.24
CA ARG A 55 2.26 12.92 16.65
C ARG A 55 1.43 11.80 17.29
N ARG A 56 1.94 11.21 18.37
CA ARG A 56 1.21 10.28 19.23
C ARG A 56 0.38 11.03 20.28
N THR A 57 -0.59 10.33 20.86
CA THR A 57 -1.53 10.88 21.86
C THR A 57 -0.84 11.38 23.14
N ASP A 58 0.30 10.81 23.52
CA ASP A 58 1.11 11.24 24.67
C ASP A 58 2.03 12.43 24.37
N GLY A 59 1.95 13.00 23.17
CA GLY A 59 2.74 14.15 22.75
C GLY A 59 4.09 13.81 22.13
N TRP A 60 4.45 12.53 22.01
CA TRP A 60 5.64 12.13 21.27
C TRP A 60 5.54 12.56 19.79
N LEU A 61 6.67 13.04 19.24
CA LEU A 61 6.80 13.53 17.87
C LEU A 61 7.89 12.76 17.13
N LEU A 62 7.58 12.30 15.92
CA LEU A 62 8.56 11.81 14.95
C LEU A 62 8.65 12.82 13.80
N PRO A 63 9.79 13.48 13.58
CA PRO A 63 9.98 14.37 12.44
C PRO A 63 9.91 13.61 11.12
N LEU A 64 9.29 14.25 10.13
CA LEU A 64 9.20 13.80 8.76
C LEU A 64 10.04 14.73 7.87
N ASP A 65 10.91 14.16 7.04
CA ASP A 65 11.91 14.87 6.26
C ASP A 65 11.35 15.30 4.89
N VAL A 66 10.49 16.31 4.92
CA VAL A 66 9.74 16.79 3.75
C VAL A 66 10.69 17.32 2.67
N GLU A 67 11.73 18.03 3.08
CA GLU A 67 12.76 18.59 2.21
C GLU A 67 13.46 17.48 1.43
N ARG A 68 13.85 16.37 2.09
CA ARG A 68 14.41 15.20 1.40
C ARG A 68 13.41 14.59 0.44
N TRP A 69 12.16 14.44 0.85
CA TRP A 69 11.13 13.84 0.01
C TRP A 69 10.90 14.65 -1.27
N CYS A 70 10.78 15.97 -1.14
CA CYS A 70 10.59 16.90 -2.26
C CYS A 70 11.85 17.10 -3.12
N GLY A 71 13.02 16.69 -2.64
CA GLY A 71 14.27 16.70 -3.38
C GLY A 71 14.39 15.56 -4.40
N GLY A 72 15.58 15.45 -5.01
CA GLY A 72 15.95 14.29 -5.83
C GLY A 72 16.33 13.08 -4.98
N ALA A 73 16.38 11.90 -5.61
CA ALA A 73 16.84 10.67 -4.95
C ALA A 73 18.31 10.81 -4.50
N ASP A 74 18.57 10.59 -3.20
CA ASP A 74 19.90 10.68 -2.61
C ASP A 74 20.73 9.39 -2.78
N ALA A 75 21.98 9.36 -2.32
CA ALA A 75 22.85 8.20 -2.51
C ALA A 75 22.31 6.91 -1.83
N ALA A 76 21.60 7.04 -0.70
CA ALA A 76 20.92 5.95 -0.04
C ALA A 76 19.72 5.43 -0.86
N ASP A 77 18.90 6.32 -1.41
CA ASP A 77 17.83 5.95 -2.34
C ASP A 77 18.40 5.22 -3.56
N LEU A 78 19.47 5.77 -4.17
CA LEU A 78 20.14 5.15 -5.31
C LEU A 78 20.67 3.75 -4.99
N SER A 79 21.07 3.51 -3.73
CA SER A 79 21.52 2.18 -3.29
C SER A 79 20.39 1.14 -3.34
N ALA A 80 19.15 1.53 -3.02
CA ALA A 80 17.97 0.68 -3.16
C ALA A 80 17.54 0.54 -4.63
N LEU A 81 17.51 1.64 -5.38
CA LEU A 81 17.04 1.63 -6.77
C LEU A 81 17.91 0.75 -7.68
N ARG A 82 19.24 0.70 -7.45
CA ARG A 82 20.14 -0.19 -8.21
C ARG A 82 19.86 -1.68 -8.05
N ARG A 83 19.12 -2.08 -7.01
CA ARG A 83 18.72 -3.47 -6.75
C ARG A 83 17.34 -3.81 -7.31
N CYS A 84 16.62 -2.83 -7.86
CA CYS A 84 15.30 -3.06 -8.42
C CYS A 84 15.37 -3.94 -9.67
N GLU A 85 14.49 -4.92 -9.73
CA GLU A 85 14.32 -5.88 -10.81
C GLU A 85 12.91 -5.74 -11.41
N GLY A 86 12.81 -5.79 -12.73
CA GLY A 86 11.51 -5.72 -13.43
C GLY A 86 10.73 -4.42 -13.20
N PRO A 87 9.39 -4.43 -13.40
CA PRO A 87 8.53 -3.30 -13.08
C PRO A 87 8.51 -3.04 -11.57
N VAL A 88 8.54 -1.76 -11.17
CA VAL A 88 8.66 -1.34 -9.77
C VAL A 88 7.39 -0.64 -9.29
N LEU A 89 6.89 -1.06 -8.13
CA LEU A 89 5.82 -0.37 -7.41
C LEU A 89 6.41 0.32 -6.17
N ASP A 90 6.22 1.62 -6.05
CA ASP A 90 6.60 2.41 -4.88
C ASP A 90 5.37 2.73 -4.01
N ILE A 91 5.27 2.08 -2.86
CA ILE A 91 4.14 2.21 -1.94
C ILE A 91 4.39 3.38 -1.00
N GLY A 92 3.48 4.35 -0.97
CA GLY A 92 3.66 5.58 -0.20
C GLY A 92 4.71 6.49 -0.85
N CYS A 93 4.61 6.66 -2.18
CA CYS A 93 5.65 7.30 -3.00
C CYS A 93 5.88 8.79 -2.70
N GLY A 94 4.96 9.43 -1.94
CA GLY A 94 5.01 10.84 -1.62
C GLY A 94 5.16 11.71 -2.86
N PRO A 95 6.00 12.76 -2.85
CA PRO A 95 6.22 13.64 -4.00
C PRO A 95 6.97 12.96 -5.17
N GLY A 96 7.26 11.65 -5.08
CA GLY A 96 7.60 10.84 -6.24
C GLY A 96 9.08 10.79 -6.61
N ARG A 97 9.99 11.18 -5.71
CA ARG A 97 11.43 11.24 -6.03
C ARG A 97 11.98 9.91 -6.55
N LEU A 98 11.57 8.79 -5.96
CA LEU A 98 12.02 7.45 -6.37
C LEU A 98 11.42 7.03 -7.71
N VAL A 99 10.14 7.33 -7.91
CA VAL A 99 9.42 7.03 -9.14
C VAL A 99 9.99 7.80 -10.32
N ALA A 100 10.21 9.11 -10.15
CA ALA A 100 10.82 9.98 -11.16
C ALA A 100 12.23 9.50 -11.53
N GLU A 101 13.02 9.13 -10.51
CA GLU A 101 14.37 8.64 -10.70
C GLU A 101 14.43 7.27 -11.39
N LEU A 102 13.52 6.34 -11.05
CA LEU A 102 13.37 5.07 -11.76
C LEU A 102 12.98 5.28 -13.23
N ALA A 103 12.05 6.19 -13.50
CA ALA A 103 11.63 6.54 -14.86
C ALA A 103 12.79 7.14 -15.67
N ALA A 104 13.58 8.04 -15.07
CA ALA A 104 14.77 8.62 -15.70
C ALA A 104 15.83 7.55 -16.07
N ARG A 105 15.88 6.45 -15.32
CA ARG A 105 16.73 5.27 -15.61
C ARG A 105 16.09 4.26 -16.57
N GLY A 106 14.91 4.53 -17.11
CA GLY A 106 14.23 3.65 -18.05
C GLY A 106 13.48 2.48 -17.41
N HIS A 107 13.32 2.46 -16.08
CA HIS A 107 12.47 1.46 -15.42
C HIS A 107 10.99 1.80 -15.62
N ARG A 108 10.18 0.75 -15.75
CA ARG A 108 8.72 0.87 -15.62
C ARG A 108 8.39 0.99 -14.13
N ALA A 109 8.06 2.19 -13.67
CA ALA A 109 7.74 2.44 -12.26
C ALA A 109 6.34 3.04 -12.10
N LEU A 110 5.68 2.69 -11.00
CA LEU A 110 4.42 3.29 -10.57
C LEU A 110 4.51 3.63 -9.07
N GLY A 111 4.20 4.87 -8.71
CA GLY A 111 3.96 5.26 -7.33
C GLY A 111 2.49 5.15 -6.94
N ILE A 112 2.23 4.82 -5.68
CA ILE A 112 0.91 5.02 -5.07
C ILE A 112 1.02 5.86 -3.81
N ASP A 113 0.06 6.76 -3.61
CA ASP A 113 -0.08 7.53 -2.38
C ASP A 113 -1.57 7.85 -2.17
N VAL A 114 -1.99 8.06 -0.92
CA VAL A 114 -3.37 8.48 -0.60
C VAL A 114 -3.59 9.98 -0.80
N SER A 115 -2.50 10.77 -0.76
CA SER A 115 -2.49 12.21 -0.95
C SER A 115 -2.56 12.58 -2.43
N GLU A 116 -3.58 13.37 -2.77
CA GLU A 116 -3.71 13.95 -4.10
C GLU A 116 -2.54 14.89 -4.44
N THR A 117 -2.02 15.61 -3.45
CA THR A 117 -0.91 16.55 -3.63
C THR A 117 0.38 15.81 -3.95
N ALA A 118 0.65 14.69 -3.27
CA ALA A 118 1.76 13.80 -3.55
C ALA A 118 1.71 13.28 -4.99
N VAL A 119 0.57 12.69 -5.39
CA VAL A 119 0.36 12.18 -6.75
C VAL A 119 0.52 13.26 -7.81
N ALA A 120 -0.09 14.44 -7.61
CA ALA A 120 0.05 15.56 -8.53
C ALA A 120 1.51 16.04 -8.66
N HIS A 121 2.28 16.01 -7.56
CA HIS A 121 3.71 16.33 -7.59
C HIS A 121 4.51 15.29 -8.39
N THR A 122 4.27 13.99 -8.17
CA THR A 122 4.92 12.91 -8.90
C THR A 122 4.66 13.00 -10.41
N LEU A 123 3.41 13.28 -10.81
CA LEU A 123 3.07 13.46 -12.22
C LEU A 123 3.78 14.68 -12.85
N ARG A 124 3.87 15.80 -12.13
CA ARG A 124 4.58 17.01 -12.61
C ARG A 124 6.09 16.80 -12.76
N THR A 125 6.68 15.93 -11.95
CA THR A 125 8.12 15.62 -11.98
C THR A 125 8.48 14.52 -12.99
N GLY A 126 7.49 14.03 -13.76
CA GLY A 126 7.70 13.03 -14.83
C GLY A 126 7.54 11.57 -14.38
N GLY A 127 7.19 11.34 -13.12
CA GLY A 127 6.83 10.00 -12.61
C GLY A 127 5.40 9.61 -12.95
N SER A 128 5.10 8.30 -12.93
CA SER A 128 3.74 7.78 -12.99
C SER A 128 3.21 7.49 -11.58
N ALA A 129 2.05 8.02 -11.21
CA ALA A 129 1.46 7.76 -9.89
C ALA A 129 -0.06 7.64 -9.91
N LEU A 130 -0.61 6.91 -8.94
CA LEU A 130 -2.05 6.78 -8.70
C LEU A 130 -2.41 7.16 -7.26
N ARG A 131 -3.55 7.84 -7.10
CA ARG A 131 -4.13 8.11 -5.79
C ARG A 131 -4.87 6.86 -5.27
N ARG A 132 -4.19 6.04 -4.48
CA ARG A 132 -4.69 4.74 -3.98
C ARG A 132 -4.04 4.38 -2.64
N SER A 133 -4.80 3.67 -1.80
CA SER A 133 -4.23 2.94 -0.68
C SER A 133 -3.58 1.64 -1.18
N VAL A 134 -2.51 1.19 -0.53
CA VAL A 134 -1.94 -0.14 -0.79
C VAL A 134 -2.92 -1.29 -0.52
N PHE A 135 -3.92 -1.04 0.35
CA PHE A 135 -4.94 -2.01 0.73
C PHE A 135 -6.10 -2.09 -0.27
N ASP A 136 -6.17 -1.16 -1.23
CA ASP A 136 -7.16 -1.21 -2.32
C ASP A 136 -6.64 -2.06 -3.49
N PRO A 137 -7.52 -2.46 -4.44
CA PRO A 137 -7.08 -3.08 -5.69
C PRO A 137 -6.14 -2.16 -6.47
N LEU A 138 -5.01 -2.72 -6.90
CA LEU A 138 -3.97 -2.01 -7.65
C LEU A 138 -3.84 -2.57 -9.08
N PRO A 139 -3.36 -1.77 -10.05
CA PRO A 139 -2.96 -2.33 -11.34
C PRO A 139 -1.73 -3.22 -11.19
N GLY A 140 -1.67 -4.30 -11.98
CA GLY A 140 -0.47 -5.14 -12.07
C GLY A 140 -0.22 -6.04 -10.86
N GLU A 141 -1.20 -6.30 -10.00
CA GLU A 141 -1.09 -7.30 -8.92
C GLU A 141 -0.57 -8.65 -9.45
N GLY A 142 0.37 -9.25 -8.72
CA GLY A 142 1.06 -10.47 -9.10
C GLY A 142 2.05 -10.31 -10.27
N ARG A 143 2.39 -9.08 -10.68
CA ARG A 143 3.28 -8.81 -11.83
C ARG A 143 4.43 -7.86 -11.53
N TRP A 144 4.47 -7.25 -10.35
CA TRP A 144 5.55 -6.34 -9.97
C TRP A 144 6.84 -7.14 -9.73
N GLY A 145 7.92 -6.76 -10.40
CA GLY A 145 9.23 -7.37 -10.18
C GLY A 145 9.84 -6.91 -8.85
N THR A 146 9.60 -5.65 -8.50
CA THR A 146 10.03 -5.06 -7.22
C THR A 146 8.92 -4.24 -6.58
N VAL A 147 8.81 -4.31 -5.25
CA VAL A 147 8.00 -3.42 -4.42
C VAL A 147 8.93 -2.68 -3.46
N LEU A 148 8.74 -1.38 -3.32
CA LEU A 148 9.50 -0.51 -2.42
C LEU A 148 8.64 -0.08 -1.21
N LEU A 149 9.24 -0.15 -0.02
CA LEU A 149 8.74 0.39 1.25
C LEU A 149 9.82 1.24 1.90
N ILE A 150 10.02 2.46 1.40
CA ILE A 150 11.10 3.39 1.80
C ILE A 150 10.54 4.47 2.73
N ASP A 151 11.38 5.20 3.47
CA ASP A 151 10.97 6.29 4.38
C ASP A 151 10.04 5.85 5.53
N GLY A 152 10.20 4.61 5.98
CA GLY A 152 9.38 4.05 7.06
C GLY A 152 8.03 3.50 6.58
N ASN A 153 7.80 3.38 5.27
CA ASN A 153 6.54 2.88 4.71
C ASN A 153 6.19 1.43 5.11
N ILE A 154 7.14 0.64 5.63
CA ILE A 154 6.84 -0.63 6.32
C ILE A 154 5.90 -0.45 7.53
N GLY A 155 5.74 0.78 8.02
CA GLY A 155 4.84 1.18 9.09
C GLY A 155 3.38 1.39 8.68
N ILE A 156 3.08 1.46 7.37
CA ILE A 156 1.74 1.76 6.86
C ILE A 156 0.71 0.74 7.39
N GLY A 157 -0.39 1.25 7.95
CA GLY A 157 -1.46 0.45 8.53
C GLY A 157 -1.16 -0.13 9.93
N GLY A 158 0.06 0.06 10.45
CA GLY A 158 0.46 -0.41 11.78
C GLY A 158 0.50 -1.93 11.96
N ASP A 159 0.38 -2.69 10.87
CA ASP A 159 0.51 -4.15 10.86
C ASP A 159 1.57 -4.60 9.84
N PRO A 160 2.85 -4.69 10.26
CA PRO A 160 3.96 -5.06 9.37
C PRO A 160 3.74 -6.42 8.71
N ARG A 161 3.18 -7.39 9.44
CA ARG A 161 2.89 -8.73 8.89
C ARG A 161 1.80 -8.67 7.83
N GLY A 162 0.71 -7.94 8.09
CA GLY A 162 -0.34 -7.70 7.11
C GLY A 162 0.18 -7.02 5.85
N LEU A 163 1.05 -6.02 5.99
CA LEU A 163 1.67 -5.33 4.85
C LEU A 163 2.63 -6.25 4.05
N LEU A 164 3.38 -7.13 4.72
CA LEU A 164 4.19 -8.16 4.05
C LEU A 164 3.32 -9.16 3.26
N LEU A 165 2.20 -9.59 3.82
CA LEU A 165 1.25 -10.45 3.14
C LEU A 165 0.66 -9.75 1.91
N ARG A 166 0.22 -8.50 2.07
CA ARG A 166 -0.27 -7.69 0.94
C ARG A 166 0.80 -7.53 -0.13
N THR A 167 2.05 -7.23 0.25
CA THR A 167 3.17 -7.11 -0.69
C THR A 167 3.41 -8.40 -1.48
N ALA A 168 3.23 -9.57 -0.86
CA ALA A 168 3.36 -10.85 -1.54
C ALA A 168 2.30 -11.07 -2.65
N GLU A 169 1.13 -10.44 -2.55
CA GLU A 169 0.10 -10.46 -3.60
C GLU A 169 0.44 -9.54 -4.77
N LEU A 170 1.18 -8.47 -4.50
CA LEU A 170 1.59 -7.48 -5.51
C LEU A 170 2.74 -8.01 -6.39
N LEU A 171 3.67 -8.75 -5.77
CA LEU A 171 4.86 -9.24 -6.45
C LEU A 171 4.56 -10.39 -7.42
N ALA A 172 5.29 -10.38 -8.54
CA ALA A 172 5.46 -11.55 -9.38
C ALA A 172 6.15 -12.69 -8.60
N PRO A 173 5.99 -13.96 -9.01
CA PRO A 173 6.76 -15.06 -8.44
C PRO A 173 8.26 -14.79 -8.49
N GLY A 174 8.93 -14.84 -7.33
CA GLY A 174 10.37 -14.52 -7.21
C GLY A 174 10.69 -13.02 -7.14
N GLY A 175 9.67 -12.16 -7.11
CA GLY A 175 9.81 -10.71 -6.99
C GLY A 175 10.45 -10.28 -5.67
N LEU A 176 10.97 -9.05 -5.69
CA LEU A 176 11.79 -8.47 -4.64
C LEU A 176 11.00 -7.44 -3.83
N LEU A 177 10.99 -7.56 -2.50
CA LEU A 177 10.64 -6.45 -1.63
C LEU A 177 11.92 -5.78 -1.15
N ILE A 178 12.03 -4.45 -1.31
CA ILE A 178 13.08 -3.65 -0.66
C ILE A 178 12.40 -2.73 0.35
N ALA A 179 12.81 -2.85 1.62
CA ALA A 179 12.30 -2.05 2.71
C ALA A 179 13.42 -1.26 3.40
N GLU A 180 13.17 0.02 3.66
CA GLU A 180 13.93 0.80 4.63
C GLU A 180 13.38 0.51 6.03
N THR A 181 14.28 0.30 6.99
CA THR A 181 13.95 0.05 8.39
C THR A 181 14.56 1.13 9.27
N VAL A 182 14.24 1.13 10.56
CA VAL A 182 14.85 2.05 11.52
C VAL A 182 15.97 1.38 12.32
N SER A 183 16.91 2.17 12.81
CA SER A 183 17.90 1.76 13.81
C SER A 183 17.64 2.53 15.11
N PRO A 184 17.73 1.91 16.30
CA PRO A 184 18.06 0.50 16.59
C PRO A 184 16.89 -0.48 16.32
N ASP A 185 16.99 -1.75 16.78
CA ASP A 185 15.90 -2.74 16.68
C ASP A 185 14.66 -2.27 17.46
N ILE A 186 13.70 -1.69 16.73
CA ILE A 186 12.43 -1.21 17.25
C ILE A 186 11.32 -2.11 16.71
N ASP A 187 10.35 -2.45 17.55
CA ASP A 187 9.10 -3.13 17.17
C ASP A 187 7.95 -2.42 17.87
N GLU A 188 7.53 -1.30 17.30
CA GLU A 188 6.56 -0.40 17.92
C GLU A 188 5.34 -0.26 17.02
N ARG A 189 4.14 -0.39 17.60
CA ARG A 189 2.85 -0.11 16.95
C ARG A 189 2.11 0.96 17.72
N VAL A 190 1.77 2.05 17.06
CA VAL A 190 1.21 3.26 17.68
C VAL A 190 0.04 3.80 16.87
N ARG A 191 -0.78 4.64 17.49
CA ARG A 191 -1.72 5.52 16.78
C ARG A 191 -1.14 6.92 16.74
N VAL A 192 -1.04 7.49 15.55
CA VAL A 192 -0.46 8.80 15.31
C VAL A 192 -1.34 9.61 14.38
N ARG A 193 -1.18 10.93 14.39
CA ARG A 193 -1.74 11.83 13.39
C ARG A 193 -0.65 12.70 12.78
N LEU A 194 -0.90 13.27 11.61
CA LEU A 194 -0.03 14.30 11.04
C LEU A 194 -0.14 15.61 11.84
N TYR A 195 0.98 16.30 12.03
CA TYR A 195 1.06 17.53 12.81
C TYR A 195 2.10 18.48 12.20
N ASP A 196 1.72 19.73 11.91
CA ASP A 196 2.56 20.78 11.31
C ASP A 196 3.21 21.71 12.35
N GLY A 197 3.18 21.35 13.64
CA GLY A 197 3.66 22.21 14.71
C GLY A 197 2.66 23.29 15.18
N ARG A 198 1.54 23.49 14.48
CA ARG A 198 0.55 24.51 14.83
C ARG A 198 -0.56 23.89 15.68
N ARG A 199 -0.82 24.49 16.85
CA ARG A 199 -2.02 24.16 17.64
C ARG A 199 -3.24 24.79 16.94
N PRO A 200 -4.40 24.12 16.85
CA PRO A 200 -5.61 24.78 16.39
C PRO A 200 -5.85 26.04 17.25
N PRO A 201 -6.10 27.22 16.65
CA PRO A 201 -6.39 28.41 17.43
C PRO A 201 -7.70 28.21 18.22
N GLY A 202 -7.62 28.23 19.55
CA GLY A 202 -8.72 28.62 20.45
C GLY A 202 -10.00 27.76 20.55
N GLY A 203 -10.08 26.57 19.96
CA GLY A 203 -11.25 25.68 20.13
C GLY A 203 -11.05 24.60 21.21
N PRO A 204 -12.11 24.16 21.93
CA PRO A 204 -12.03 22.92 22.72
C PRO A 204 -11.59 21.77 21.81
N ASP A 205 -10.95 20.74 22.38
CA ASP A 205 -10.62 19.50 21.68
C ASP A 205 -11.87 19.06 20.93
N ARG A 206 -11.86 19.18 19.59
CA ARG A 206 -12.94 18.69 18.75
C ARG A 206 -12.87 17.17 18.77
N THR A 207 -13.31 16.57 19.87
CA THR A 207 -13.73 15.18 19.92
C THR A 207 -15.04 15.07 19.14
N GLY A 208 -14.95 15.06 17.81
CA GLY A 208 -16.13 14.98 16.95
C GLY A 208 -15.80 15.04 15.46
N ALA A 209 -15.93 13.88 14.81
CA ALA A 209 -15.65 13.51 13.42
C ALA A 209 -14.15 13.28 13.09
N GLY A 210 -13.63 12.14 13.56
CA GLY A 210 -12.33 11.55 13.21
C GLY A 210 -11.14 12.34 13.76
N ASP A 211 -10.55 11.89 14.86
CA ASP A 211 -9.37 12.48 15.50
C ASP A 211 -8.09 12.52 14.63
N GLY A 212 -8.19 12.18 13.34
CA GLY A 212 -7.10 12.11 12.38
C GLY A 212 -6.04 11.06 12.72
N HIS A 213 -6.26 10.23 13.75
CA HIS A 213 -5.28 9.24 14.15
C HIS A 213 -5.42 7.97 13.32
N PHE A 214 -4.31 7.49 12.79
CA PHE A 214 -4.20 6.24 12.06
C PHE A 214 -3.13 5.33 12.69
N PRO A 215 -3.24 4.00 12.52
CA PRO A 215 -2.23 3.08 12.99
C PRO A 215 -0.93 3.21 12.17
N TRP A 216 0.19 3.18 12.88
CA TRP A 216 1.54 3.24 12.30
C TRP A 216 2.47 2.31 13.06
N ALA A 217 3.44 1.72 12.38
CA ALA A 217 4.48 0.93 13.01
C ALA A 217 5.88 1.49 12.73
N ARG A 218 6.81 1.29 13.68
CA ARG A 218 8.23 1.55 13.50
C ARG A 218 8.97 0.26 13.71
N ILE A 219 9.69 -0.16 12.68
CA ILE A 219 10.22 -1.51 12.59
C ILE A 219 11.70 -1.45 12.22
N GLY A 220 12.54 -2.00 13.09
CA GLY A 220 13.95 -2.26 12.82
C GLY A 220 14.17 -3.55 12.04
N THR A 221 15.35 -3.73 11.48
CA THR A 221 15.66 -4.90 10.64
C THR A 221 15.39 -6.23 11.33
N PRO A 222 15.84 -6.48 12.58
CA PRO A 222 15.55 -7.76 13.25
C PRO A 222 14.05 -8.00 13.47
N ALA A 223 13.30 -6.98 13.88
CA ALA A 223 11.84 -7.06 13.98
C ALA A 223 11.18 -7.40 12.64
N LEU A 224 11.57 -6.76 11.55
CA LEU A 224 11.04 -7.06 10.22
C LEU A 224 11.28 -8.52 9.83
N LEU A 225 12.49 -9.05 10.06
CA LEU A 225 12.81 -10.45 9.77
C LEU A 225 11.98 -11.44 10.58
N ARG A 226 11.66 -11.13 11.85
CA ARG A 226 10.74 -11.95 12.66
C ARG A 226 9.32 -12.00 12.09
N TYR A 227 8.81 -10.88 11.55
CA TYR A 227 7.50 -10.86 10.87
C TYR A 227 7.52 -11.58 9.52
N ALA A 228 8.66 -11.54 8.83
CA ALA A 228 8.84 -12.09 7.48
C ALA A 228 8.89 -13.63 7.48
N GLN A 229 9.62 -14.22 8.42
CA GLN A 229 9.95 -15.65 8.42
C GLN A 229 8.73 -16.60 8.37
N PRO A 230 7.65 -16.41 9.17
CA PRO A 230 6.51 -17.33 9.18
C PRO A 230 5.77 -17.41 7.84
N ASP A 231 5.91 -16.39 6.99
CA ASP A 231 5.22 -16.30 5.70
C ASP A 231 6.12 -16.68 4.52
N GLY A 232 7.29 -17.26 4.80
CA GLY A 232 8.24 -17.79 3.81
C GLY A 232 9.12 -16.71 3.17
N TRP A 233 9.21 -15.53 3.79
CA TRP A 233 10.14 -14.51 3.36
C TRP A 233 11.53 -14.75 3.95
N HIS A 234 12.56 -14.59 3.14
CA HIS A 234 13.95 -14.69 3.55
C HIS A 234 14.75 -13.49 3.01
N PRO A 235 15.73 -13.00 3.77
CA PRO A 235 16.61 -11.94 3.31
C PRO A 235 17.54 -12.45 2.21
N VAL A 236 17.67 -11.63 1.16
CA VAL A 236 18.61 -11.86 0.05
C VAL A 236 19.72 -10.81 0.02
N ASP A 237 19.53 -9.66 0.67
CA ASP A 237 20.55 -8.64 0.92
C ASP A 237 20.17 -7.77 2.13
N GLN A 238 21.17 -7.23 2.83
CA GLN A 238 21.04 -6.27 3.93
C GLN A 238 22.20 -5.28 3.85
N TRP A 239 21.90 -3.98 3.86
CA TRP A 239 22.94 -2.96 3.78
C TRP A 239 22.55 -1.68 4.51
N VAL A 240 23.53 -0.81 4.73
CA VAL A 240 23.34 0.55 5.24
C VAL A 240 23.91 1.52 4.22
N ALA A 241 23.16 2.57 3.89
CA ALA A 241 23.64 3.67 3.07
C ALA A 241 23.22 4.99 3.73
N ASP A 242 24.16 5.92 3.89
CA ASP A 242 23.97 7.19 4.63
C ASP A 242 23.24 7.03 5.98
N GLY A 243 23.58 5.98 6.71
CA GLY A 243 23.00 5.66 8.02
C GLY A 243 21.59 5.05 7.98
N ARG A 244 20.99 4.88 6.80
CA ARG A 244 19.67 4.26 6.60
C ARG A 244 19.83 2.75 6.36
N PRO A 245 19.26 1.88 7.22
CA PRO A 245 19.33 0.43 7.04
C PRO A 245 18.23 -0.07 6.10
N PHE A 246 18.63 -0.90 5.13
CA PHE A 246 17.75 -1.51 4.16
C PHE A 246 17.84 -3.03 4.20
N VAL A 247 16.73 -3.68 3.87
CA VAL A 247 16.68 -5.13 3.64
C VAL A 247 15.97 -5.43 2.34
N ALA A 248 16.53 -6.36 1.57
CA ALA A 248 15.87 -6.96 0.43
C ALA A 248 15.38 -8.37 0.81
N LEU A 249 14.10 -8.64 0.57
CA LEU A 249 13.44 -9.89 0.91
C LEU A 249 12.88 -10.55 -0.35
N ARG A 250 12.98 -11.87 -0.42
CA ARG A 250 12.23 -12.70 -1.38
C ARG A 250 11.39 -13.71 -0.64
N ARG A 251 10.36 -14.21 -1.31
CA ARG A 251 9.45 -15.21 -0.76
C ARG A 251 9.60 -16.53 -1.49
N ASP A 252 9.68 -17.62 -0.74
CA ASP A 252 9.67 -18.96 -1.30
C ASP A 252 8.37 -19.21 -2.08
N ARG A 253 8.48 -19.93 -3.20
CA ARG A 253 7.29 -20.34 -3.95
C ARG A 253 6.50 -21.29 -3.05
N ARG A 254 5.26 -20.92 -2.68
CA ARG A 254 4.32 -21.89 -2.11
C ARG A 254 4.04 -22.93 -3.20
N VAL A 255 4.63 -24.11 -3.06
CA VAL A 255 4.15 -25.30 -3.76
C VAL A 255 2.77 -25.56 -3.18
N ARG A 256 1.70 -25.31 -3.93
CA ARG A 256 0.38 -25.84 -3.60
C ARG A 256 0.50 -27.36 -3.75
N THR A 257 0.82 -28.07 -2.68
CA THR A 257 0.57 -29.50 -2.61
C THR A 257 -0.94 -29.65 -2.66
N VAL A 258 -1.48 -29.89 -3.86
CA VAL A 258 -2.82 -30.42 -4.00
C VAL A 258 -2.74 -31.81 -3.38
N SER A 259 -3.21 -31.96 -2.14
CA SER A 259 -3.40 -33.28 -1.55
C SER A 259 -4.33 -34.04 -2.49
N GLN A 260 -3.78 -34.96 -3.27
CA GLN A 260 -4.53 -36.04 -3.90
C GLN A 260 -5.01 -36.94 -2.76
N SER A 261 -6.15 -36.56 -2.18
CA SER A 261 -6.95 -37.44 -1.33
C SER A 261 -8.21 -37.80 -2.09
N ALA A 262 -8.03 -38.63 -3.12
CA ALA A 262 -9.05 -39.49 -3.71
C ALA A 262 -8.33 -40.57 -4.54
N ASP A 263 -8.83 -41.81 -4.45
CA ASP A 263 -8.47 -43.00 -5.24
C ASP A 263 -7.27 -43.86 -4.82
N THR A 264 -7.34 -44.42 -3.61
CA THR A 264 -7.09 -45.86 -3.40
C THR A 264 -8.14 -46.44 -2.46
N ALA A 265 -9.41 -46.40 -2.88
CA ALA A 265 -10.49 -47.13 -2.24
C ALA A 265 -11.51 -47.56 -3.31
N ASN A 266 -11.07 -48.28 -4.34
CA ASN A 266 -11.90 -49.21 -5.11
C ASN A 266 -11.08 -49.94 -6.18
N SER A 267 -10.38 -50.98 -5.73
CA SER A 267 -9.89 -52.14 -6.50
C SER A 267 -9.24 -53.00 -5.40
N THR A 268 -9.77 -54.13 -4.92
CA THR A 268 -10.28 -55.27 -5.66
C THR A 268 -11.02 -56.19 -4.67
N ALA A 269 -12.34 -56.29 -4.77
CA ALA A 269 -13.05 -57.55 -4.61
C ALA A 269 -13.40 -57.95 -6.04
N VAL A 270 -13.02 -59.11 -6.56
CA VAL A 270 -13.69 -60.42 -6.40
C VAL A 270 -12.75 -61.49 -6.99
N ILE A 271 -12.91 -62.73 -6.50
CA ILE A 271 -12.60 -64.07 -7.07
C ILE A 271 -11.85 -64.89 -6.00
N SER A 272 -12.54 -65.56 -5.08
CA SER A 272 -13.18 -66.90 -5.20
C SER A 272 -12.19 -68.07 -5.18
N SER A 273 -12.19 -68.84 -4.09
CA SER A 273 -12.34 -70.31 -4.10
C SER A 273 -12.16 -70.91 -2.70
N GLN A 274 -13.19 -71.62 -2.24
CA GLN A 274 -13.12 -72.58 -1.14
C GLN A 274 -12.65 -73.95 -1.68
N PHE A 275 -11.79 -74.61 -0.90
CA PHE A 275 -11.33 -76.02 -0.81
C PHE A 275 -12.23 -77.15 -1.40
N PRO A 276 -11.80 -78.45 -1.54
CA PRO A 276 -10.73 -79.19 -0.82
C PRO A 276 -9.96 -80.34 -1.57
N ARG A 277 -8.90 -80.87 -0.92
CA ARG A 277 -8.51 -82.31 -0.72
C ARG A 277 -7.07 -82.74 -1.11
N LYS A 278 -6.43 -83.30 -0.07
CA LYS A 278 -5.69 -84.58 0.03
C LYS A 278 -4.23 -84.75 -0.45
N THR A 279 -3.45 -85.25 0.52
CA THR A 279 -2.42 -86.32 0.51
C THR A 279 -1.06 -86.09 -0.16
N SER A 280 -0.03 -85.93 0.68
CA SER A 280 1.11 -86.85 0.91
C SER A 280 1.96 -86.18 2.02
N GLY A 281 2.44 -86.82 3.09
CA GLY A 281 2.94 -88.19 3.21
C GLY A 281 4.45 -88.19 2.95
N ASP A 282 5.26 -87.72 3.92
CA ASP A 282 6.51 -88.39 4.31
C ASP A 282 7.15 -87.79 5.57
N SER A 283 7.57 -88.69 6.45
CA SER A 283 8.16 -88.47 7.77
C SER A 283 9.69 -88.27 7.70
N PRO A 284 10.32 -87.56 8.65
CA PRO A 284 11.73 -87.78 8.97
C PRO A 284 11.89 -88.66 10.22
N LEU A 285 12.82 -89.62 10.12
CA LEU A 285 13.29 -90.47 11.22
C LEU A 285 14.42 -89.79 12.00
N ALA A 286 14.41 -90.07 13.31
CA ALA A 286 15.50 -89.99 14.30
C ALA A 286 16.00 -88.56 14.68
N GLY A 287 16.27 -88.22 15.94
CA GLY A 287 16.39 -89.01 17.16
C GLY A 287 17.52 -88.42 18.01
N SER A 288 17.17 -87.94 19.21
CA SER A 288 18.00 -87.31 20.27
C SER A 288 18.46 -85.87 20.03
#